data_AF-A0A851SH39-F1
#
_entry.id   AF-A0A851SH39-F1
#
_cell.length_a   1.000
_cell.length_b   1.000
_cell.length_c   1.000
_cell.angle_alpha   90.00
_cell.angle_beta   90.00
_cell.angle_gamma   90.00
#
_symmetry.space_group_name_H-M   'P 1'
#
loop_
_entity.id
_entity.type
_entity.pdbx_description
1 polymer ?
#
loop_
_entity_poly.entity_id
_entity_poly.type
_entity_poly.pdbx_seq_one_letter_code
_entity_poly.pdbx_strand_id
1 'polypeptide(L)'
;LQVYMELEQGKNVDFWRDMTIITEDEIAKLRKLEASGKGGPGERRDGVNASVSSDVQSVFKGKTYNQLQALYQGIESKIRAGGPNLDIGYWESLLQQLKAYMARARLRERHQDVLRQKLYKLKQEQGVESEPLFPIIKQEPASPSDRLDPEESLEAQPGPSSEPEAEQDTEAKGEAEGEAVLMEEDLIQQSLDDYDAGKYSPRLLGPNELPFDAHVLEAEEDTHRLLLLRQQLQVTGDASESTDDIFFRKAKEGMGADEAQFSVEMPLTGKAYLWADKYRPRKPRFFNRVHTGFEWNKYNQTHYDFDNPPPKIVQGYKFNIFYPDLIDKRSTPEYFLEACQDNKDFAILRFHAGPPYEDIAFKIVNREWEYSHRHGFRCQFANGIFQLWFHFKRYRYRR
;
A
#
# COMPACT_ATOMS: atom_id res chain seq x y z
N LEU A 1 23.27 2.61 -13.34
CA LEU A 1 22.47 2.11 -14.48
C LEU A 1 22.71 0.61 -14.70
N GLN A 2 23.85 0.17 -15.24
CA GLN A 2 24.15 -1.27 -15.53
C GLN A 2 23.72 -2.26 -14.44
N VAL A 3 24.18 -2.08 -13.18
CA VAL A 3 23.83 -2.95 -12.04
C VAL A 3 22.31 -3.15 -11.85
N TYR A 4 21.49 -2.11 -12.11
CA TYR A 4 20.03 -2.22 -12.02
C TYR A 4 19.41 -2.95 -13.22
N MET A 5 19.98 -2.81 -14.42
CA MET A 5 19.53 -3.56 -15.60
C MET A 5 19.82 -5.07 -15.47
N GLU A 6 20.93 -5.42 -14.82
CA GLU A 6 21.31 -6.80 -14.47
C GLU A 6 20.36 -7.38 -13.41
N LEU A 7 20.11 -6.65 -12.32
CA LEU A 7 19.18 -7.06 -11.25
C LEU A 7 17.74 -7.27 -11.74
N GLU A 8 17.25 -6.43 -12.65
CA GLU A 8 15.85 -6.50 -13.12
C GLU A 8 15.62 -7.46 -14.31
N GLN A 9 16.64 -8.24 -14.71
CA GLN A 9 16.54 -9.29 -15.73
C GLN A 9 15.89 -8.81 -17.05
N GLY A 10 16.15 -7.56 -17.44
CA GLY A 10 15.63 -6.98 -18.67
C GLY A 10 14.16 -6.49 -18.64
N LYS A 11 13.44 -6.59 -17.52
CA LYS A 11 12.00 -6.22 -17.45
C LYS A 11 11.70 -4.73 -17.65
N ASN A 12 12.70 -3.86 -17.48
CA ASN A 12 12.57 -2.39 -17.52
C ASN A 12 13.59 -1.73 -18.48
N VAL A 13 14.12 -2.43 -19.48
CA VAL A 13 15.22 -1.91 -20.34
C VAL A 13 14.90 -0.56 -20.95
N ASP A 14 13.68 -0.37 -21.49
CA ASP A 14 13.33 0.88 -22.16
C ASP A 14 13.22 2.06 -21.18
N PHE A 15 12.76 1.84 -19.95
CA PHE A 15 12.79 2.84 -18.87
C PHE A 15 14.23 3.26 -18.54
N TRP A 16 15.16 2.32 -18.43
CA TRP A 16 16.56 2.65 -18.17
C TRP A 16 17.23 3.32 -19.38
N ARG A 17 16.85 2.95 -20.62
CA ARG A 17 17.30 3.64 -21.84
C ARG A 17 16.81 5.09 -21.88
N ASP A 18 15.52 5.32 -21.65
CA ASP A 18 14.93 6.65 -21.65
C ASP A 18 15.49 7.52 -20.52
N MET A 19 15.69 6.96 -19.32
CA MET A 19 16.38 7.63 -18.22
C MET A 19 17.82 8.02 -18.60
N THR A 20 18.54 7.14 -19.30
CA THR A 20 19.90 7.42 -19.79
C THR A 20 19.89 8.62 -20.76
N ILE A 21 19.02 8.58 -21.77
CA ILE A 21 18.86 9.67 -22.76
C ILE A 21 18.55 11.02 -22.07
N ILE A 22 17.68 11.01 -21.07
CA ILE A 22 17.35 12.22 -20.29
C ILE A 22 18.57 12.74 -19.51
N THR A 23 19.34 11.86 -18.88
CA THR A 23 20.56 12.27 -18.15
C THR A 23 21.66 12.77 -19.08
N GLU A 24 21.83 12.19 -20.26
CA GLU A 24 22.82 12.62 -21.26
C GLU A 24 22.47 14.00 -21.85
N ASP A 25 21.19 14.24 -22.16
CA ASP A 25 20.65 15.54 -22.57
C ASP A 25 20.86 16.63 -21.50
N GLU A 26 20.56 16.34 -20.23
CA GLU A 26 20.72 17.32 -19.15
C GLU A 26 22.21 17.58 -18.84
N ILE A 27 23.07 16.56 -18.89
CA ILE A 27 24.54 16.74 -18.80
C ILE A 27 25.06 17.58 -19.98
N ALA A 28 24.53 17.41 -21.20
CA ALA A 28 24.92 18.23 -22.35
C ALA A 28 24.54 19.71 -22.17
N LYS A 29 23.34 20.01 -21.64
CA LYS A 29 22.92 21.37 -21.30
C LYS A 29 23.79 21.99 -20.22
N LEU A 30 24.05 21.27 -19.13
CA LEU A 30 24.92 21.74 -18.04
C LEU A 30 26.32 22.07 -18.55
N ARG A 31 26.89 21.24 -19.43
CA ARG A 31 28.18 21.54 -20.09
C ARG A 31 28.14 22.77 -20.99
N LYS A 32 27.06 22.98 -21.78
CA LYS A 32 26.89 24.22 -22.57
C LYS A 32 26.75 25.46 -21.67
N LEU A 33 26.07 25.34 -20.52
CA LEU A 33 25.99 26.39 -19.50
C LEU A 33 27.36 26.72 -18.89
N GLU A 34 28.11 25.72 -18.43
CA GLU A 34 29.47 25.89 -17.89
C GLU A 34 30.45 26.49 -18.91
N ALA A 35 30.36 26.10 -20.18
CA ALA A 35 31.14 26.69 -21.26
C ALA A 35 30.77 28.16 -21.48
N SER A 36 29.47 28.49 -21.55
CA SER A 36 29.00 29.87 -21.73
C SER A 36 29.43 30.83 -20.60
N GLY A 37 29.60 30.31 -19.38
CA GLY A 37 30.10 31.06 -18.23
C GLY A 37 31.61 31.34 -18.26
N LYS A 38 32.38 30.61 -19.07
CA LYS A 38 33.82 30.80 -19.28
C LYS A 38 34.08 31.33 -20.68
N GLY A 39 33.94 32.65 -20.85
CA GLY A 39 33.97 33.36 -22.14
C GLY A 39 35.25 33.20 -22.98
N GLY A 40 35.43 32.03 -23.59
CA GLY A 40 36.47 31.75 -24.59
C GLY A 40 36.09 32.32 -25.97
N PRO A 41 37.04 32.79 -26.80
CA PRO A 41 36.72 33.45 -28.07
C PRO A 41 36.10 32.58 -29.19
N GLY A 42 35.89 31.28 -28.97
CA GLY A 42 35.62 30.30 -30.06
C GLY A 42 34.14 30.00 -30.37
N GLU A 43 33.25 29.95 -29.38
CA GLU A 43 31.98 29.19 -29.50
C GLU A 43 30.75 30.02 -29.91
N ARG A 44 30.92 31.24 -30.44
CA ARG A 44 29.82 32.12 -30.90
C ARG A 44 29.15 31.66 -32.23
N ARG A 45 29.14 30.36 -32.54
CA ARG A 45 28.61 29.81 -33.80
C ARG A 45 27.43 28.83 -33.68
N ASP A 46 27.14 28.32 -32.50
CA ASP A 46 25.99 27.43 -32.23
C ASP A 46 24.79 28.22 -31.63
N GLY A 47 24.67 29.48 -32.03
CA GLY A 47 23.89 30.51 -31.34
C GLY A 47 22.42 30.57 -31.74
N VAL A 48 21.66 29.50 -31.50
CA VAL A 48 20.19 29.55 -31.57
C VAL A 48 19.67 30.61 -30.60
N ASN A 49 18.83 31.53 -31.08
CA ASN A 49 18.32 32.62 -30.24
C ASN A 49 17.47 32.05 -29.09
N ALA A 50 17.67 32.56 -27.87
CA ALA A 50 17.01 32.06 -26.66
C ALA A 50 15.47 32.11 -26.74
N SER A 51 14.91 33.07 -27.51
CA SER A 51 13.47 33.09 -27.82
C SER A 51 13.03 31.85 -28.61
N VAL A 52 13.69 31.57 -29.74
CA VAL A 52 13.42 30.39 -30.58
C VAL A 52 13.57 29.09 -29.79
N SER A 53 14.58 29.00 -28.91
CA SER A 53 14.76 27.87 -28.00
C SER A 53 13.60 27.72 -27.00
N SER A 54 13.03 28.82 -26.51
CA SER A 54 11.85 28.82 -25.62
C SER A 54 10.57 28.43 -26.36
N ASP A 55 10.37 28.94 -27.57
CA ASP A 55 9.23 28.60 -28.43
C ASP A 55 9.28 27.11 -28.86
N VAL A 56 10.46 26.59 -29.16
CA VAL A 56 10.69 25.15 -29.39
C VAL A 56 10.34 24.32 -28.14
N GLN A 57 10.72 24.78 -26.94
CA GLN A 57 10.39 24.08 -25.69
C GLN A 57 8.89 24.08 -25.39
N SER A 58 8.18 25.18 -25.64
CA SER A 58 6.72 25.24 -25.47
C SER A 58 6.01 24.33 -26.51
N VAL A 59 6.50 24.31 -27.75
CA VAL A 59 6.02 23.42 -28.82
C VAL A 59 6.26 21.93 -28.52
N PHE A 60 7.19 21.56 -27.64
CA PHE A 60 7.40 20.17 -27.20
C PHE A 60 6.78 19.83 -25.83
N LYS A 61 6.48 20.82 -24.97
CA LYS A 61 5.83 20.59 -23.66
C LYS A 61 4.39 20.07 -23.87
N GLY A 62 3.99 19.08 -23.07
CA GLY A 62 2.61 18.57 -23.05
C GLY A 62 2.21 17.60 -24.18
N LYS A 63 3.02 17.42 -25.22
CA LYS A 63 2.70 16.50 -26.32
C LYS A 63 2.92 15.03 -25.96
N THR A 64 2.08 14.16 -26.53
CA THR A 64 2.19 12.70 -26.38
C THR A 64 3.35 12.14 -27.21
N TYR A 65 3.82 10.94 -26.87
CA TYR A 65 4.89 10.27 -27.59
C TYR A 65 4.63 10.17 -29.11
N ASN A 66 3.39 9.84 -29.50
CA ASN A 66 2.98 9.72 -30.90
C ASN A 66 3.05 11.06 -31.66
N GLN A 67 2.68 12.17 -31.02
CA GLN A 67 2.78 13.52 -31.61
C GLN A 67 4.24 13.93 -31.78
N LEU A 68 5.10 13.62 -30.80
CA LEU A 68 6.54 13.88 -30.89
C LEU A 68 7.21 12.98 -31.95
N GLN A 69 6.75 11.73 -32.14
CA GLN A 69 7.21 10.83 -33.21
C GLN A 69 6.83 11.34 -34.61
N ALA A 70 5.64 11.92 -34.78
CA ALA A 70 5.26 12.55 -36.05
C ALA A 70 6.15 13.78 -36.37
N LEU A 71 6.46 14.60 -35.36
CA LEU A 71 7.41 15.71 -35.49
C LEU A 71 8.83 15.21 -35.83
N TYR A 72 9.27 14.11 -35.20
CA TYR A 72 10.57 13.48 -35.46
C TYR A 72 10.70 13.09 -36.94
N GLN A 73 9.71 12.39 -37.48
CA GLN A 73 9.69 11.98 -38.90
C GLN A 73 9.64 13.19 -39.84
N GLY A 74 8.89 14.24 -39.50
CA GLY A 74 8.85 15.49 -40.27
C GLY A 74 10.18 16.25 -40.28
N ILE A 75 10.93 16.24 -39.17
CA ILE A 75 12.26 16.86 -39.08
C ILE A 75 13.29 16.01 -39.82
N GLU A 76 13.31 14.69 -39.63
CA GLU A 76 14.24 13.80 -40.34
C GLU A 76 14.03 13.87 -41.86
N SER A 77 12.78 13.95 -42.32
CA SER A 77 12.43 14.16 -43.72
C SER A 77 12.96 15.50 -44.26
N LYS A 78 12.87 16.60 -43.49
CA LYS A 78 13.45 17.90 -43.86
C LYS A 78 14.98 17.87 -43.96
N ILE A 79 15.66 17.23 -43.01
CA ILE A 79 17.12 17.05 -43.05
C ILE A 79 17.51 16.24 -44.30
N ARG A 80 16.79 15.15 -44.58
CA ARG A 80 17.07 14.24 -45.70
C ARG A 80 16.74 14.85 -47.08
N ALA A 81 15.72 15.69 -47.17
CA ALA A 81 15.37 16.40 -48.41
C ALA A 81 16.43 17.45 -48.79
N GLY A 82 17.01 18.12 -47.78
CA GLY A 82 18.03 19.15 -47.96
C GLY A 82 17.49 20.45 -48.56
N GLY A 83 18.32 21.49 -48.55
CA GLY A 83 18.01 22.78 -49.18
C GLY A 83 19.17 23.76 -49.09
N PRO A 84 19.34 24.67 -50.07
CA PRO A 84 20.52 25.54 -50.17
C PRO A 84 20.66 26.56 -49.02
N ASN A 85 19.60 26.79 -48.25
CA ASN A 85 19.56 27.68 -47.09
C ASN A 85 19.17 26.95 -45.79
N LEU A 86 19.33 25.63 -45.71
CA LEU A 86 18.93 24.83 -44.55
C LEU A 86 20.08 24.73 -43.54
N ASP A 87 19.90 25.27 -42.33
CA ASP A 87 20.85 25.09 -41.22
C ASP A 87 20.73 23.66 -40.65
N ILE A 88 21.59 22.77 -41.15
CA ILE A 88 21.63 21.35 -40.72
C ILE A 88 21.95 21.24 -39.23
N GLY A 89 22.84 22.08 -38.69
CA GLY A 89 23.24 22.04 -37.28
C GLY A 89 22.08 22.40 -36.35
N TYR A 90 21.28 23.40 -36.72
CA TYR A 90 20.02 23.71 -36.03
C TYR A 90 19.08 22.50 -36.01
N TRP A 91 18.80 21.87 -37.16
CA TRP A 91 17.87 20.74 -37.21
C TRP A 91 18.42 19.47 -36.51
N GLU A 92 19.73 19.25 -36.51
CA GLU A 92 20.37 18.17 -35.75
C GLU A 92 20.28 18.39 -34.23
N SER A 93 20.55 19.62 -33.74
CA SER A 93 20.37 19.95 -32.33
C SER A 93 18.90 19.88 -31.89
N LEU A 94 17.97 20.28 -32.76
CA LEU A 94 16.53 20.17 -32.54
C LEU A 94 16.12 18.69 -32.44
N LEU A 95 16.68 17.83 -33.29
CA LEU A 95 16.44 16.39 -33.28
C LEU A 95 17.02 15.71 -32.02
N GLN A 96 18.16 16.19 -31.51
CA GLN A 96 18.73 15.73 -30.24
C GLN A 96 17.83 16.11 -29.07
N GLN A 97 17.39 17.37 -28.99
CA GLN A 97 16.45 17.84 -27.96
C GLN A 97 15.11 17.08 -28.03
N LEU A 98 14.59 16.84 -29.23
CA LEU A 98 13.34 16.11 -29.43
C LEU A 98 13.42 14.66 -28.92
N LYS A 99 14.55 13.96 -29.12
CA LYS A 99 14.76 12.60 -28.57
C LYS A 99 14.65 12.59 -27.05
N ALA A 100 15.15 13.62 -26.36
CA ALA A 100 15.02 13.74 -24.91
C ALA A 100 13.57 14.04 -24.47
N TYR A 101 12.82 14.86 -25.21
CA TYR A 101 11.39 15.06 -24.95
C TYR A 101 10.56 13.79 -25.21
N MET A 102 10.89 13.00 -26.24
CA MET A 102 10.26 11.69 -26.50
C MET A 102 10.50 10.70 -25.35
N ALA A 103 11.72 10.66 -24.80
CA ALA A 103 12.05 9.87 -23.62
C ALA A 103 11.25 10.34 -22.39
N ARG A 104 11.14 11.66 -22.15
CA ARG A 104 10.32 12.23 -21.06
C ARG A 104 8.82 11.88 -21.22
N ALA A 105 8.29 11.94 -22.43
CA ALA A 105 6.90 11.57 -22.73
C ALA A 105 6.63 10.08 -22.45
N ARG A 106 7.44 9.17 -23.01
CA ARG A 106 7.28 7.72 -22.78
C ARG A 106 7.44 7.34 -21.30
N LEU A 107 8.32 8.04 -20.58
CA LEU A 107 8.50 7.88 -19.13
C LEU A 107 7.24 8.33 -18.35
N ARG A 108 6.60 9.44 -18.74
CA ARG A 108 5.32 9.91 -18.15
C ARG A 108 4.18 8.93 -18.41
N GLU A 109 4.01 8.49 -19.66
CA GLU A 109 2.99 7.52 -20.08
C GLU A 109 3.14 6.21 -19.28
N ARG A 110 4.36 5.66 -19.21
CA ARG A 110 4.67 4.45 -18.40
C ARG A 110 4.39 4.65 -16.91
N HIS A 111 4.62 5.86 -16.37
CA HIS A 111 4.33 6.16 -14.97
C HIS A 111 2.82 6.19 -14.70
N GLN A 112 2.04 6.80 -15.60
CA GLN A 112 0.57 6.82 -15.50
C GLN A 112 -0.02 5.41 -15.53
N ASP A 113 0.48 4.51 -16.39
CA ASP A 113 0.01 3.12 -16.40
C ASP A 113 0.36 2.34 -15.12
N VAL A 114 1.55 2.57 -14.54
CA VAL A 114 1.92 1.99 -13.24
C VAL A 114 1.05 2.54 -12.10
N LEU A 115 0.65 3.81 -12.15
CA LEU A 115 -0.31 4.38 -11.20
C LEU A 115 -1.71 3.79 -11.38
N ARG A 116 -2.22 3.69 -12.63
CA ARG A 116 -3.49 3.03 -12.98
C ARG A 116 -3.53 1.59 -12.43
N GLN A 117 -2.47 0.81 -12.62
CA GLN A 117 -2.36 -0.56 -12.09
C GLN A 117 -2.30 -0.64 -10.55
N LYS A 118 -1.63 0.32 -9.89
CA LYS A 118 -1.60 0.39 -8.41
C LYS A 118 -2.98 0.76 -7.84
N LEU A 119 -3.66 1.75 -8.43
CA LEU A 119 -5.01 2.15 -8.04
C LEU A 119 -6.02 1.01 -8.21
N TYR A 120 -5.92 0.25 -9.30
CA TYR A 120 -6.75 -0.95 -9.52
C TYR A 120 -6.55 -1.98 -8.39
N LYS A 121 -5.30 -2.30 -8.04
CA LYS A 121 -4.99 -3.24 -6.95
C LYS A 121 -5.48 -2.74 -5.59
N LEU A 122 -5.25 -1.46 -5.27
CA LEU A 122 -5.73 -0.88 -4.01
C LEU A 122 -7.26 -0.93 -3.89
N LYS A 123 -8.01 -0.67 -4.97
CA LYS A 123 -9.47 -0.85 -4.98
C LYS A 123 -9.89 -2.31 -4.73
N GLN A 124 -9.19 -3.26 -5.36
CA GLN A 124 -9.42 -4.70 -5.16
C GLN A 124 -9.08 -5.16 -3.73
N GLU A 125 -8.01 -4.64 -3.13
CA GLU A 125 -7.56 -4.94 -1.76
C GLU A 125 -8.47 -4.29 -0.69
N GLN A 126 -9.11 -3.16 -1.00
CA GLN A 126 -10.04 -2.46 -0.10
C GLN A 126 -11.47 -3.04 -0.10
N GLY A 127 -11.75 -4.07 -0.92
CA GLY A 127 -13.05 -4.75 -0.94
C GLY A 127 -14.21 -3.89 -1.46
N VAL A 128 -13.92 -2.78 -2.14
CA VAL A 128 -14.94 -1.94 -2.79
C VAL A 128 -15.44 -2.68 -4.02
N GLU A 129 -16.65 -3.24 -3.95
CA GLU A 129 -17.32 -3.78 -5.14
C GLU A 129 -17.43 -2.69 -6.22
N SER A 130 -17.22 -3.09 -7.47
CA SER A 130 -17.15 -2.15 -8.58
C SER A 130 -18.54 -1.68 -9.00
N GLU A 131 -19.06 -0.64 -8.35
CA GLU A 131 -19.96 0.27 -9.06
C GLU A 131 -19.21 0.83 -10.29
N PRO A 132 -19.74 0.66 -11.51
CA PRO A 132 -19.12 1.25 -12.68
C PRO A 132 -19.29 2.76 -12.59
N LEU A 133 -18.20 3.52 -12.73
CA LEU A 133 -18.22 4.99 -12.68
C LEU A 133 -18.88 5.64 -13.92
N PHE A 134 -19.68 4.87 -14.65
CA PHE A 134 -20.48 5.25 -15.81
C PHE A 134 -21.81 4.48 -15.76
N PRO A 135 -22.97 5.16 -15.67
CA PRO A 135 -24.25 4.53 -15.95
C PRO A 135 -24.28 4.12 -17.43
N ILE A 136 -24.21 2.81 -17.70
CA ILE A 136 -24.40 2.31 -19.05
C ILE A 136 -25.89 2.48 -19.40
N ILE A 137 -26.24 3.58 -20.06
CA ILE A 137 -27.56 3.82 -20.63
C ILE A 137 -27.73 2.92 -21.86
N LYS A 138 -27.99 1.64 -21.61
CA LYS A 138 -28.59 0.73 -22.59
C LYS A 138 -30.07 1.08 -22.72
N GLN A 139 -30.38 2.05 -23.56
CA GLN A 139 -31.72 2.20 -24.12
C GLN A 139 -31.95 1.11 -25.19
N GLU A 140 -32.31 -0.09 -24.75
CA GLU A 140 -33.19 -0.95 -25.55
C GLU A 140 -34.62 -0.78 -25.00
N PRO A 141 -35.61 -0.43 -25.84
CA PRO A 141 -36.94 -0.06 -25.36
C PRO A 141 -37.71 -1.28 -24.88
N ALA A 142 -38.18 -1.25 -23.63
CA ALA A 142 -39.07 -2.26 -23.08
C ALA A 142 -40.49 -2.10 -23.66
N SER A 143 -40.90 -3.01 -24.53
CA SER A 143 -42.24 -3.05 -25.12
C SER A 143 -43.34 -3.25 -24.07
N PRO A 144 -44.42 -2.45 -24.08
CA PRO A 144 -45.64 -2.80 -23.37
C PRO A 144 -46.45 -3.85 -24.16
N SER A 145 -47.05 -4.79 -23.44
CA SER A 145 -48.10 -5.72 -23.89
C SER A 145 -49.19 -5.64 -22.81
N ASP A 146 -50.49 -5.59 -23.11
CA ASP A 146 -51.21 -6.26 -24.20
C ASP A 146 -52.23 -5.35 -24.93
N ARG A 147 -53.00 -5.95 -25.85
CA ARG A 147 -53.91 -5.35 -26.85
C ARG A 147 -55.18 -4.70 -26.30
N LEU A 148 -55.71 -3.73 -27.07
CA LEU A 148 -57.04 -3.81 -27.75
C LEU A 148 -57.21 -2.61 -28.75
N ASP A 149 -57.91 -2.86 -29.85
CA ASP A 149 -58.17 -1.94 -31.00
C ASP A 149 -59.64 -1.41 -30.98
N PRO A 150 -60.12 -0.53 -31.90
CA PRO A 150 -59.57 0.70 -32.52
C PRO A 150 -60.61 1.89 -32.53
N GLU A 151 -60.43 2.90 -33.41
CA GLU A 151 -61.39 3.99 -33.81
C GLU A 151 -61.65 5.10 -32.74
N GLU A 152 -62.00 6.37 -33.03
CA GLU A 152 -62.24 7.12 -34.29
C GLU A 152 -61.92 8.66 -34.16
N SER A 153 -61.38 9.25 -35.24
CA SER A 153 -61.67 10.55 -35.92
C SER A 153 -61.80 11.97 -35.23
N LEU A 154 -61.26 13.00 -35.93
CA LEU A 154 -61.45 14.48 -35.80
C LEU A 154 -60.90 15.16 -34.49
N GLU A 155 -60.72 16.49 -34.27
CA GLU A 155 -60.52 17.77 -35.03
C GLU A 155 -59.97 18.86 -34.02
N ALA A 156 -59.47 20.09 -34.30
CA ALA A 156 -59.15 20.89 -35.50
C ALA A 156 -58.01 21.94 -35.21
N GLN A 157 -58.27 23.26 -35.32
CA GLN A 157 -57.35 24.44 -35.21
C GLN A 157 -58.14 25.73 -34.80
N PRO A 158 -57.57 26.96 -34.56
CA PRO A 158 -56.26 27.54 -34.92
C PRO A 158 -55.51 28.39 -33.84
N GLY A 159 -54.41 29.07 -34.23
CA GLY A 159 -53.52 29.92 -33.40
C GLY A 159 -53.96 31.40 -33.21
N PRO A 160 -53.05 32.42 -33.12
CA PRO A 160 -51.93 32.59 -34.08
C PRO A 160 -50.57 33.17 -33.58
N SER A 161 -49.51 32.84 -34.34
CA SER A 161 -48.38 33.68 -34.82
C SER A 161 -47.71 34.78 -33.96
N SER A 162 -46.38 34.72 -33.84
CA SER A 162 -45.44 35.84 -34.14
C SER A 162 -43.98 35.37 -34.22
N GLU A 163 -43.40 35.44 -35.41
CA GLU A 163 -41.97 35.28 -35.77
C GLU A 163 -41.62 36.44 -36.73
N PRO A 164 -40.35 36.89 -36.90
CA PRO A 164 -39.36 36.07 -37.61
C PRO A 164 -37.87 36.21 -37.23
N GLU A 165 -37.11 35.18 -37.62
CA GLU A 165 -35.78 35.20 -38.29
C GLU A 165 -34.63 36.12 -37.80
N ALA A 166 -33.52 35.46 -37.44
CA ALA A 166 -32.18 35.83 -37.90
C ALA A 166 -31.32 34.56 -38.06
N GLU A 167 -30.87 34.27 -39.28
CA GLU A 167 -30.09 33.05 -39.59
C GLU A 167 -28.61 33.17 -39.19
N GLN A 168 -28.00 32.06 -38.75
CA GLN A 168 -26.58 31.81 -39.04
C GLN A 168 -26.20 30.32 -38.93
N ASP A 169 -25.93 29.70 -40.08
CA ASP A 169 -25.24 28.40 -40.18
C ASP A 169 -23.81 28.49 -39.64
N THR A 170 -23.37 27.50 -38.86
CA THR A 170 -21.99 26.98 -38.95
C THR A 170 -21.88 25.54 -38.44
N GLU A 171 -21.58 24.63 -39.38
CA GLU A 171 -20.78 23.41 -39.25
C GLU A 171 -20.80 22.60 -37.94
N ALA A 172 -21.40 21.42 -37.99
CA ALA A 172 -21.19 20.38 -36.99
C ALA A 172 -19.72 19.88 -36.99
N LYS A 173 -19.00 20.11 -35.88
CA LYS A 173 -17.79 19.37 -35.54
C LYS A 173 -18.06 18.41 -34.39
N GLY A 174 -17.95 17.12 -34.68
CA GLY A 174 -17.83 16.11 -33.62
C GLY A 174 -16.44 16.21 -33.00
N GLU A 175 -16.30 16.99 -31.93
CA GLU A 175 -15.11 16.92 -31.09
C GLU A 175 -15.16 15.61 -30.30
N ALA A 176 -14.30 14.67 -30.69
CA ALA A 176 -14.13 13.44 -29.92
C ALA A 176 -13.58 13.78 -28.54
N GLU A 177 -14.26 13.34 -27.49
CA GLU A 177 -13.85 13.53 -26.10
C GLU A 177 -12.46 12.93 -25.87
N GLY A 178 -11.43 13.78 -25.90
CA GLY A 178 -10.09 13.38 -25.49
C GLY A 178 -10.11 13.15 -23.98
N GLU A 179 -9.70 11.96 -23.53
CA GLU A 179 -9.49 11.66 -22.09
C GLU A 179 -8.77 12.85 -21.44
N ALA A 180 -9.41 13.50 -20.47
CA ALA A 180 -8.83 14.63 -19.77
C ALA A 180 -7.54 14.18 -19.06
N VAL A 181 -6.39 14.52 -19.65
CA VAL A 181 -5.08 14.14 -19.14
C VAL A 181 -4.81 14.97 -17.89
N LEU A 182 -5.21 14.47 -16.72
CA LEU A 182 -4.97 15.12 -15.43
C LEU A 182 -3.51 15.58 -15.33
N MET A 183 -3.34 16.89 -15.40
CA MET A 183 -2.10 17.61 -15.24
C MET A 183 -1.79 17.81 -13.76
N GLU A 184 -0.57 18.22 -13.47
CA GLU A 184 -0.17 18.60 -12.12
C GLU A 184 -0.96 19.83 -11.64
N GLU A 185 -1.17 20.83 -12.53
CA GLU A 185 -2.10 21.93 -12.30
C GLU A 185 -3.54 21.48 -12.00
N ASP A 186 -4.10 20.46 -12.67
CA ASP A 186 -5.50 20.04 -12.47
C ASP A 186 -5.69 19.43 -11.08
N LEU A 187 -4.72 18.64 -10.61
CA LEU A 187 -4.71 18.05 -9.27
C LEU A 187 -4.53 19.12 -8.18
N ILE A 188 -3.71 20.15 -8.45
CA ILE A 188 -3.55 21.31 -7.57
C ILE A 188 -4.87 22.09 -7.50
N GLN A 189 -5.51 22.39 -8.63
CA GLN A 189 -6.78 23.11 -8.68
C GLN A 189 -7.88 22.33 -7.94
N GLN A 190 -8.02 21.03 -8.18
CA GLN A 190 -8.95 20.18 -7.44
C GLN A 190 -8.70 20.26 -5.92
N SER A 191 -7.44 20.23 -5.46
CA SER A 191 -7.14 20.37 -4.03
C SER A 191 -7.51 21.74 -3.44
N LEU A 192 -7.49 22.80 -4.25
CA LEU A 192 -7.89 24.14 -3.82
C LEU A 192 -9.42 24.25 -3.76
N ASP A 193 -10.11 23.68 -4.74
CA ASP A 193 -11.58 23.63 -4.79
C ASP A 193 -12.14 22.78 -3.62
N ASP A 194 -11.52 21.63 -3.32
CA ASP A 194 -11.82 20.79 -2.14
C ASP A 194 -11.55 21.55 -0.81
N TYR A 195 -10.54 22.42 -0.79
CA TYR A 195 -10.25 23.27 0.37
C TYR A 195 -11.30 24.38 0.54
N ASP A 196 -11.72 25.07 -0.51
CA ASP A 196 -12.71 26.13 -0.39
C ASP A 196 -14.13 25.57 -0.13
N ALA A 197 -14.42 24.35 -0.59
CA ALA A 197 -15.69 23.66 -0.33
C ALA A 197 -15.94 23.29 1.15
N GLY A 198 -14.89 23.06 1.95
CA GLY A 198 -15.05 22.57 3.33
C GLY A 198 -13.89 22.81 4.31
N LYS A 199 -12.80 23.45 3.88
CA LYS A 199 -11.57 23.73 4.65
C LYS A 199 -10.97 22.49 5.31
N TYR A 200 -11.14 21.33 4.66
CA TYR A 200 -10.86 19.99 5.19
C TYR A 200 -11.45 19.71 6.59
N SER A 201 -12.49 20.44 7.00
CA SER A 201 -13.20 20.21 8.25
C SER A 201 -14.11 18.98 8.08
N PRO A 202 -14.02 17.95 8.95
CA PRO A 202 -14.89 16.79 8.86
C PRO A 202 -16.37 17.20 8.92
N ARG A 203 -17.21 16.62 8.04
CA ARG A 203 -18.66 16.78 8.12
C ARG A 203 -19.14 16.30 9.48
N LEU A 204 -19.89 17.13 10.19
CA LEU A 204 -20.60 16.74 11.39
C LEU A 204 -21.64 15.67 11.03
N LEU A 205 -21.47 14.46 11.56
CA LEU A 205 -22.41 13.36 11.38
C LEU A 205 -23.48 13.40 12.48
N GLY A 206 -24.75 13.25 12.10
CA GLY A 206 -25.83 13.03 13.05
C GLY A 206 -25.75 11.64 13.71
N PRO A 207 -26.39 11.41 14.87
CA PRO A 207 -26.39 10.10 15.54
C PRO A 207 -26.89 8.93 14.67
N ASN A 208 -27.74 9.22 13.68
CA ASN A 208 -28.29 8.24 12.73
C ASN A 208 -27.41 8.07 11.46
N GLU A 209 -26.41 8.93 11.25
CA GLU A 209 -25.44 8.84 10.14
C GLU A 209 -24.12 8.16 10.58
N LEU A 210 -23.94 7.94 11.88
CA LEU A 210 -22.82 7.18 12.41
C LEU A 210 -22.94 5.70 12.04
N PRO A 211 -21.87 5.05 11.52
CA PRO A 211 -21.81 3.61 11.38
C PRO A 211 -22.11 2.89 12.71
N PHE A 212 -22.77 1.73 12.65
CA PHE A 212 -23.05 0.90 13.84
C PHE A 212 -21.79 0.48 14.62
N ASP A 213 -20.61 0.55 13.98
CA ASP A 213 -19.32 0.24 14.60
C ASP A 213 -18.57 1.49 15.13
N ALA A 214 -19.10 2.69 14.97
CA ALA A 214 -18.53 3.92 15.50
C ALA A 214 -18.45 3.89 17.04
N HIS A 215 -17.37 4.45 17.60
CA HIS A 215 -17.14 4.52 19.04
C HIS A 215 -17.42 5.94 19.55
N VAL A 216 -18.66 6.18 19.97
CA VAL A 216 -19.05 7.44 20.62
C VAL A 216 -18.48 7.46 22.04
N LEU A 217 -17.70 8.50 22.34
CA LEU A 217 -17.23 8.81 23.70
C LEU A 217 -17.96 10.05 24.19
N GLU A 218 -18.33 10.08 25.46
CA GLU A 218 -18.87 11.30 26.07
C GLU A 218 -17.74 12.30 26.37
N ALA A 219 -18.05 13.60 26.33
CA ALA A 219 -17.05 14.66 26.51
C ALA A 219 -16.36 14.60 27.90
N GLU A 220 -17.07 14.13 28.93
CA GLU A 220 -16.47 13.92 30.26
C GLU A 220 -15.52 12.71 30.29
N GLU A 221 -15.80 11.64 29.52
CA GLU A 221 -14.89 10.50 29.41
C GLU A 221 -13.62 10.86 28.63
N ASP A 222 -13.75 11.58 27.51
CA ASP A 222 -12.60 12.00 26.72
C ASP A 222 -11.71 13.00 27.47
N THR A 223 -12.30 13.97 28.19
CA THR A 223 -11.51 14.89 29.03
C THR A 223 -10.82 14.18 30.20
N HIS A 224 -11.46 13.20 30.86
CA HIS A 224 -10.79 12.35 31.84
C HIS A 224 -9.64 11.54 31.23
N ARG A 225 -9.84 10.95 30.05
CA ARG A 225 -8.81 10.19 29.31
C ARG A 225 -7.62 11.08 28.93
N LEU A 226 -7.88 12.30 28.45
CA LEU A 226 -6.87 13.29 28.11
C LEU A 226 -6.07 13.73 29.34
N LEU A 227 -6.73 13.94 30.48
CA LEU A 227 -6.07 14.28 31.75
C LEU A 227 -5.16 13.13 32.23
N LEU A 228 -5.62 11.88 32.13
CA LEU A 228 -4.84 10.69 32.48
C LEU A 228 -3.56 10.59 31.62
N LEU A 229 -3.69 10.68 30.30
CA LEU A 229 -2.56 10.64 29.36
C LEU A 229 -1.57 11.79 29.59
N ARG A 230 -2.08 12.98 29.93
CA ARG A 230 -1.25 14.16 30.24
C ARG A 230 -0.50 14.01 31.56
N GLN A 231 -1.13 13.44 32.59
CA GLN A 231 -0.47 13.09 33.85
C GLN A 231 0.60 12.01 33.64
N GLN A 232 0.30 10.99 32.82
CA GLN A 232 1.26 9.95 32.46
C GLN A 232 2.50 10.54 31.78
N LEU A 233 2.33 11.34 30.73
CA LEU A 233 3.44 11.99 30.02
C LEU A 233 4.29 12.91 30.92
N GLN A 234 3.70 13.55 31.93
CA GLN A 234 4.46 14.32 32.93
C GLN A 234 5.36 13.47 33.83
N VAL A 235 5.09 12.15 33.94
CA VAL A 235 5.85 11.21 34.79
C VAL A 235 6.82 10.34 33.96
N THR A 236 6.40 9.89 32.77
CA THR A 236 7.19 8.99 31.90
C THR A 236 7.93 9.70 30.76
N GLY A 237 7.50 10.90 30.36
CA GLY A 237 7.94 11.56 29.13
C GLY A 237 7.29 11.03 27.84
N ASP A 238 6.44 10.00 27.92
CA ASP A 238 5.82 9.31 26.79
C ASP A 238 4.34 9.00 27.09
N ALA A 239 3.43 9.51 26.25
CA ALA A 239 1.98 9.29 26.37
C ALA A 239 1.51 7.97 25.72
N SER A 240 2.40 7.23 25.03
CA SER A 240 2.04 6.03 24.26
C SER A 240 2.20 4.71 25.01
N GLU A 241 2.87 4.71 26.18
CA GLU A 241 3.15 3.49 26.93
C GLU A 241 1.91 2.91 27.64
N SER A 242 1.19 2.01 26.98
CA SER A 242 0.36 1.03 27.69
C SER A 242 1.24 0.21 28.65
N THR A 243 0.64 -0.31 29.73
CA THR A 243 1.27 -1.37 30.54
C THR A 243 1.69 -2.57 29.68
N ASP A 244 0.96 -2.83 28.59
CA ASP A 244 1.32 -3.85 27.61
C ASP A 244 2.64 -3.53 26.92
N ASP A 245 2.88 -2.27 26.54
CA ASP A 245 4.03 -1.85 25.75
C ASP A 245 5.29 -1.71 26.61
N ILE A 246 5.14 -1.30 27.87
CA ILE A 246 6.20 -1.43 28.89
C ILE A 246 6.57 -2.91 29.07
N PHE A 247 5.58 -3.80 29.19
CA PHE A 247 5.86 -5.23 29.31
C PHE A 247 6.35 -5.84 28.00
N PHE A 248 5.99 -5.32 26.83
CA PHE A 248 6.48 -5.77 25.53
C PHE A 248 7.95 -5.37 25.31
N ARG A 249 8.32 -4.13 25.72
CA ARG A 249 9.73 -3.70 25.85
C ARG A 249 10.48 -4.66 26.79
N LYS A 250 9.98 -4.90 28.00
CA LYS A 250 10.57 -5.82 28.99
C LYS A 250 10.60 -7.30 28.59
N ALA A 251 9.65 -7.76 27.76
CA ALA A 251 9.58 -9.11 27.22
C ALA A 251 10.42 -9.28 25.94
N LYS A 252 10.88 -8.18 25.33
CA LYS A 252 11.88 -8.14 24.26
C LYS A 252 13.30 -8.02 24.81
N GLU A 253 13.48 -7.27 25.89
CA GLU A 253 14.71 -7.18 26.68
C GLU A 253 15.16 -8.55 27.21
N GLY A 254 16.47 -8.81 27.21
CA GLY A 254 17.01 -10.09 27.67
C GLY A 254 16.65 -11.29 26.78
N MET A 255 16.48 -11.12 25.46
CA MET A 255 16.65 -12.25 24.53
C MET A 255 18.13 -12.66 24.52
N GLY A 256 18.43 -13.86 25.02
CA GLY A 256 19.76 -14.47 24.92
C GLY A 256 19.97 -15.13 23.55
N ALA A 257 21.21 -15.50 23.21
CA ALA A 257 21.59 -16.09 21.92
C ALA A 257 20.94 -17.47 21.60
N ASP A 258 20.24 -18.05 22.57
CA ASP A 258 19.47 -19.30 22.46
C ASP A 258 17.94 -19.07 22.51
N GLU A 259 17.46 -17.82 22.48
CA GLU A 259 16.04 -17.47 22.42
C GLU A 259 15.72 -16.66 21.16
N ALA A 260 14.81 -17.19 20.34
CA ALA A 260 14.30 -16.52 19.15
C ALA A 260 12.82 -16.16 19.32
N GLN A 261 12.35 -15.10 18.65
CA GLN A 261 10.93 -14.77 18.60
C GLN A 261 10.14 -15.85 17.83
N PHE A 262 8.94 -16.17 18.30
CA PHE A 262 8.08 -17.20 17.73
C PHE A 262 6.66 -16.67 17.52
N SER A 263 6.12 -16.83 16.31
CA SER A 263 4.82 -16.26 15.91
C SER A 263 4.03 -17.15 14.93
N VAL A 264 4.31 -18.45 14.90
CA VAL A 264 3.62 -19.40 14.00
C VAL A 264 2.27 -19.80 14.61
N GLU A 265 1.25 -18.96 14.39
CA GLU A 265 -0.12 -19.28 14.74
C GLU A 265 -0.69 -20.39 13.84
N MET A 266 -1.62 -21.18 14.39
CA MET A 266 -2.45 -22.14 13.67
C MET A 266 -3.85 -21.53 13.52
N PRO A 267 -4.38 -21.34 12.30
CA PRO A 267 -5.68 -20.70 12.11
C PRO A 267 -6.82 -21.59 12.65
N LEU A 268 -7.43 -21.14 13.74
CA LEU A 268 -8.66 -21.74 14.29
C LEU A 268 -9.88 -21.21 13.54
N THR A 269 -10.23 -21.84 12.43
CA THR A 269 -11.33 -21.38 11.57
C THR A 269 -12.72 -21.59 12.18
N GLY A 270 -13.63 -20.65 11.93
CA GLY A 270 -15.08 -20.90 11.92
C GLY A 270 -15.83 -20.98 13.26
N LYS A 271 -15.26 -20.52 14.38
CA LYS A 271 -16.01 -20.46 15.66
C LYS A 271 -16.88 -19.21 15.77
N ALA A 272 -18.18 -19.35 15.49
CA ALA A 272 -19.17 -18.34 15.85
C ALA A 272 -19.30 -18.26 17.39
N TYR A 273 -18.87 -17.14 17.97
CA TYR A 273 -18.96 -16.92 19.41
C TYR A 273 -20.34 -16.36 19.79
N LEU A 274 -21.06 -17.04 20.69
CA LEU A 274 -22.39 -16.62 21.20
C LEU A 274 -22.42 -15.24 21.91
N TRP A 275 -21.25 -14.63 22.12
CA TRP A 275 -21.07 -13.32 22.72
C TRP A 275 -20.68 -12.23 21.72
N ALA A 276 -20.45 -12.56 20.45
CA ALA A 276 -20.01 -11.61 19.42
C ALA A 276 -20.99 -10.44 19.24
N ASP A 277 -22.29 -10.71 19.35
CA ASP A 277 -23.38 -9.72 19.27
C ASP A 277 -23.32 -8.67 20.41
N LYS A 278 -22.63 -8.99 21.52
CA LYS A 278 -22.49 -8.12 22.69
C LYS A 278 -21.11 -7.49 22.82
N TYR A 279 -20.06 -8.20 22.40
CA TYR A 279 -18.67 -7.75 22.46
C TYR A 279 -17.96 -8.11 21.16
N ARG A 280 -17.40 -7.12 20.45
CA ARG A 280 -16.67 -7.37 19.19
C ARG A 280 -15.47 -8.30 19.46
N PRO A 281 -15.34 -9.45 18.76
CA PRO A 281 -14.18 -10.32 18.90
C PRO A 281 -12.86 -9.63 18.59
N ARG A 282 -11.82 -9.93 19.37
CA ARG A 282 -10.45 -9.40 19.20
C ARG A 282 -9.43 -10.53 19.31
N LYS A 283 -8.45 -10.59 18.42
CA LYS A 283 -7.24 -11.40 18.67
C LYS A 283 -6.42 -10.73 19.79
N PRO A 284 -5.96 -11.48 20.82
CA PRO A 284 -5.06 -10.94 21.84
C PRO A 284 -3.66 -10.66 21.26
N ARG A 285 -2.97 -9.63 21.79
CA ARG A 285 -1.55 -9.42 21.48
C ARG A 285 -0.74 -10.55 22.13
N PHE A 286 0.41 -10.92 21.56
CA PHE A 286 1.33 -11.89 22.18
C PHE A 286 2.80 -11.58 21.85
N PHE A 287 3.70 -12.01 22.73
CA PHE A 287 5.15 -12.02 22.50
C PHE A 287 5.73 -13.35 22.98
N ASN A 288 5.84 -14.31 22.07
CA ASN A 288 6.32 -15.65 22.40
C ASN A 288 7.80 -15.80 21.99
N ARG A 289 8.57 -16.52 22.80
CA ARG A 289 9.94 -16.93 22.48
C ARG A 289 10.01 -18.45 22.37
N VAL A 290 10.80 -18.95 21.41
CA VAL A 290 11.22 -20.35 21.34
C VAL A 290 12.66 -20.45 21.85
N HIS A 291 12.91 -21.38 22.78
CA HIS A 291 14.26 -21.64 23.29
C HIS A 291 14.89 -22.77 22.46
N THR A 292 15.99 -22.47 21.78
CA THR A 292 16.67 -23.37 20.85
C THR A 292 18.12 -23.54 21.26
N GLY A 293 18.59 -24.77 21.36
CA GLY A 293 19.94 -25.03 21.87
C GLY A 293 20.45 -26.43 21.55
N PHE A 294 21.73 -26.65 21.85
CA PHE A 294 22.45 -27.87 21.53
C PHE A 294 22.20 -29.00 22.55
N GLU A 295 22.08 -30.24 22.06
CA GLU A 295 22.02 -31.44 22.90
C GLU A 295 23.24 -32.32 22.67
N TRP A 296 24.23 -32.21 23.55
CA TRP A 296 25.44 -33.05 23.56
C TRP A 296 25.15 -34.47 24.07
N ASN A 297 24.32 -35.22 23.35
CA ASN A 297 24.16 -36.66 23.54
C ASN A 297 25.40 -37.43 23.00
N LYS A 298 25.52 -38.73 23.31
CA LYS A 298 26.71 -39.53 22.95
C LYS A 298 26.96 -39.66 21.44
N TYR A 299 25.92 -39.57 20.60
CA TYR A 299 26.06 -39.60 19.13
C TYR A 299 26.52 -38.23 18.60
N ASN A 300 25.99 -37.14 19.15
CA ASN A 300 26.42 -35.80 18.77
C ASN A 300 27.88 -35.54 19.18
N GLN A 301 28.32 -36.06 20.33
CA GLN A 301 29.72 -36.04 20.79
C GLN A 301 30.70 -36.85 19.90
N THR A 302 30.22 -37.59 18.90
CA THR A 302 31.09 -38.33 17.95
C THR A 302 31.00 -37.82 16.50
N HIS A 303 30.22 -36.76 16.26
CA HIS A 303 30.00 -36.20 14.91
C HIS A 303 30.06 -34.66 14.85
N TYR A 304 30.13 -33.99 16.00
CA TYR A 304 30.15 -32.54 16.12
C TYR A 304 31.14 -32.12 17.21
N ASP A 305 31.77 -30.97 17.01
CA ASP A 305 32.81 -30.40 17.87
C ASP A 305 32.42 -28.95 18.25
N PHE A 306 33.24 -28.26 19.05
CA PHE A 306 32.96 -26.87 19.43
C PHE A 306 32.91 -25.91 18.23
N ASP A 307 33.75 -26.12 17.21
CA ASP A 307 33.81 -25.30 15.99
C ASP A 307 32.73 -25.68 14.94
N ASN A 308 32.12 -26.86 15.09
CA ASN A 308 31.02 -27.34 14.25
C ASN A 308 29.96 -28.03 15.13
N PRO A 309 29.16 -27.26 15.89
CA PRO A 309 28.20 -27.81 16.84
C PRO A 309 27.02 -28.52 16.16
N PRO A 310 26.30 -29.42 16.87
CA PRO A 310 25.13 -30.10 16.33
C PRO A 310 24.02 -29.10 15.96
N PRO A 311 23.05 -29.47 15.10
CA PRO A 311 21.89 -28.64 14.84
C PRO A 311 21.15 -28.25 16.15
N LYS A 312 20.79 -26.96 16.30
CA LYS A 312 19.97 -26.51 17.44
C LYS A 312 18.60 -27.20 17.40
N ILE A 313 18.18 -27.78 18.53
CA ILE A 313 16.84 -28.33 18.71
C ILE A 313 16.01 -27.42 19.62
N VAL A 314 14.69 -27.49 19.50
CA VAL A 314 13.80 -26.78 20.43
C VAL A 314 13.87 -27.46 21.80
N GLN A 315 14.22 -26.68 22.83
CA GLN A 315 14.35 -27.12 24.23
C GLN A 315 13.22 -26.60 25.12
N GLY A 316 12.42 -25.64 24.65
CA GLY A 316 11.28 -25.08 25.37
C GLY A 316 10.61 -23.91 24.67
N TYR A 317 9.53 -23.41 25.25
CA TYR A 317 8.80 -22.24 24.77
C TYR A 317 8.45 -21.32 25.95
N LYS A 318 8.36 -20.02 25.67
CA LYS A 318 7.91 -18.98 26.60
C LYS A 318 6.80 -18.18 25.93
N PHE A 319 5.55 -18.52 26.23
CA PHE A 319 4.37 -17.78 25.78
C PHE A 319 4.08 -16.61 26.73
N ASN A 320 3.81 -15.44 26.17
CA ASN A 320 3.32 -14.26 26.91
C ASN A 320 2.19 -13.66 26.09
N ILE A 321 0.96 -13.77 26.58
CA ILE A 321 -0.27 -13.38 25.86
C ILE A 321 -0.98 -12.31 26.67
N PHE A 322 -1.45 -11.26 26.00
CA PHE A 322 -1.95 -10.03 26.60
C PHE A 322 -3.46 -9.94 26.43
N TYR A 323 -4.15 -9.85 27.57
CA TYR A 323 -5.60 -9.78 27.73
C TYR A 323 -6.02 -8.58 28.62
N PRO A 324 -5.63 -7.33 28.30
CA PRO A 324 -5.95 -6.14 29.12
C PRO A 324 -7.46 -5.88 29.25
N ASP A 325 -8.21 -6.10 28.16
CA ASP A 325 -9.65 -5.76 28.05
C ASP A 325 -10.58 -6.90 28.50
N LEU A 326 -10.07 -7.90 29.24
CA LEU A 326 -10.84 -9.08 29.61
C LEU A 326 -12.05 -8.68 30.49
N ILE A 327 -13.27 -9.01 30.05
CA ILE A 327 -14.50 -8.52 30.68
C ILE A 327 -14.61 -9.02 32.12
N ASP A 328 -14.39 -10.32 32.35
CA ASP A 328 -14.23 -10.87 33.69
C ASP A 328 -12.74 -11.05 34.02
N LYS A 329 -12.19 -10.11 34.79
CA LYS A 329 -10.80 -10.16 35.26
C LYS A 329 -10.55 -11.24 36.33
N ARG A 330 -11.58 -12.00 36.74
CA ARG A 330 -11.46 -13.21 37.57
C ARG A 330 -11.41 -14.49 36.73
N SER A 331 -11.86 -14.45 35.48
CA SER A 331 -11.67 -15.55 34.52
C SER A 331 -10.18 -15.67 34.19
N THR A 332 -9.57 -16.78 34.58
CA THR A 332 -8.16 -17.06 34.26
C THR A 332 -8.08 -17.74 32.89
N PRO A 333 -7.26 -17.24 31.94
CA PRO A 333 -7.08 -17.92 30.67
C PRO A 333 -6.57 -19.35 30.83
N GLU A 334 -7.22 -20.27 30.13
CA GLU A 334 -6.91 -21.69 30.10
C GLU A 334 -6.09 -22.05 28.85
N TYR A 335 -5.44 -23.22 28.88
CA TYR A 335 -4.74 -23.77 27.72
C TYR A 335 -5.06 -25.25 27.51
N PHE A 336 -5.13 -25.63 26.23
CA PHE A 336 -5.42 -26.99 25.78
C PHE A 336 -4.30 -27.46 24.86
N LEU A 337 -3.85 -28.71 25.05
CA LEU A 337 -2.80 -29.33 24.25
C LEU A 337 -3.41 -30.46 23.42
N GLU A 338 -3.64 -30.20 22.15
CA GLU A 338 -4.28 -31.12 21.20
C GLU A 338 -3.19 -31.74 20.30
N ALA A 339 -3.15 -33.06 20.14
CA ALA A 339 -2.16 -33.70 19.26
C ALA A 339 -2.47 -33.43 17.78
N CYS A 340 -1.48 -33.04 16.99
CA CYS A 340 -1.69 -32.74 15.57
C CYS A 340 -1.96 -34.04 14.78
N GLN A 341 -3.08 -34.10 14.05
CA GLN A 341 -3.47 -35.30 13.31
C GLN A 341 -2.50 -35.62 12.16
N ASP A 342 -1.98 -34.58 11.49
CA ASP A 342 -1.07 -34.72 10.34
C ASP A 342 0.32 -35.26 10.73
N ASN A 343 0.82 -34.88 11.91
CA ASN A 343 2.15 -35.28 12.37
C ASN A 343 2.24 -35.30 13.90
N LYS A 344 2.50 -36.50 14.43
CA LYS A 344 2.63 -36.83 15.86
C LYS A 344 3.79 -36.12 16.57
N ASP A 345 4.81 -35.67 15.83
CA ASP A 345 5.94 -34.89 16.36
C ASP A 345 5.54 -33.45 16.78
N PHE A 346 4.33 -33.02 16.39
CA PHE A 346 3.80 -31.69 16.70
C PHE A 346 2.47 -31.77 17.46
N ALA A 347 2.24 -30.78 18.31
CA ALA A 347 1.00 -30.56 19.03
C ALA A 347 0.52 -29.12 18.78
N ILE A 348 -0.78 -28.92 18.91
CA ILE A 348 -1.46 -27.64 18.81
C ILE A 348 -1.72 -27.18 20.25
N LEU A 349 -1.02 -26.13 20.67
CA LEU A 349 -1.24 -25.48 21.96
C LEU A 349 -2.20 -24.31 21.76
N ARG A 350 -3.44 -24.48 22.23
CA ARG A 350 -4.55 -23.53 22.11
C ARG A 350 -4.79 -22.83 23.44
N PHE A 351 -5.06 -21.53 23.40
CA PHE A 351 -5.35 -20.69 24.55
C PHE A 351 -6.77 -20.14 24.45
N HIS A 352 -7.47 -20.09 25.59
CA HIS A 352 -8.85 -19.62 25.72
C HIS A 352 -8.95 -18.67 26.92
N ALA A 353 -9.46 -17.45 26.72
CA ALA A 353 -9.66 -16.47 27.81
C ALA A 353 -11.12 -16.09 28.06
N GLY A 354 -11.98 -16.22 27.04
CA GLY A 354 -13.33 -15.69 27.05
C GLY A 354 -13.43 -14.24 26.53
N PRO A 355 -14.61 -13.61 26.63
CA PRO A 355 -14.89 -12.32 25.97
C PRO A 355 -13.97 -11.19 26.46
N PRO A 356 -13.52 -10.28 25.58
CA PRO A 356 -13.84 -10.16 24.15
C PRO A 356 -12.87 -10.93 23.23
N TYR A 357 -12.04 -11.83 23.77
CA TYR A 357 -10.92 -12.39 23.03
C TYR A 357 -11.23 -13.70 22.31
N GLU A 358 -10.71 -13.81 21.09
CA GLU A 358 -10.72 -15.05 20.32
C GLU A 358 -9.71 -16.07 20.87
N ASP A 359 -10.03 -17.36 20.71
CA ASP A 359 -9.07 -18.43 20.90
C ASP A 359 -7.90 -18.26 19.93
N ILE A 360 -6.66 -18.45 20.42
CA ILE A 360 -5.46 -18.51 19.57
C ILE A 360 -4.73 -19.83 19.77
N ALA A 361 -4.11 -20.36 18.72
CA ALA A 361 -3.35 -21.61 18.79
C ALA A 361 -1.99 -21.50 18.10
N PHE A 362 -1.03 -22.32 18.54
CA PHE A 362 0.32 -22.39 18.00
C PHE A 362 0.75 -23.83 17.78
N LYS A 363 1.50 -24.08 16.69
CA LYS A 363 2.09 -25.40 16.42
C LYS A 363 3.43 -25.54 17.14
N ILE A 364 3.48 -26.39 18.16
CA ILE A 364 4.67 -26.66 18.98
C ILE A 364 5.17 -28.10 18.81
N VAL A 365 6.41 -28.37 19.21
CA VAL A 365 6.95 -29.75 19.27
C VAL A 365 6.23 -30.56 20.37
N ASN A 366 5.83 -31.78 20.05
CA ASN A 366 5.16 -32.71 20.97
C ASN A 366 6.18 -33.52 21.76
N ARG A 367 6.59 -33.01 22.93
CA ARG A 367 7.48 -33.69 23.90
C ARG A 367 6.97 -33.43 25.32
N GLU A 368 7.28 -34.32 26.26
CA GLU A 368 6.89 -34.11 27.67
C GLU A 368 7.50 -32.83 28.26
N TRP A 369 6.65 -32.03 28.92
CA TRP A 369 7.07 -30.79 29.59
C TRP A 369 7.65 -31.07 30.98
N GLU A 370 8.66 -30.29 31.37
CA GLU A 370 9.19 -30.28 32.72
C GLU A 370 8.45 -29.24 33.57
N TYR A 371 7.46 -29.69 34.34
CA TYR A 371 6.64 -28.88 35.28
C TYR A 371 7.40 -28.39 36.53
N SER A 372 8.73 -28.34 36.49
CA SER A 372 9.56 -27.98 37.65
C SER A 372 9.84 -26.49 37.67
N HIS A 373 9.32 -25.79 38.69
CA HIS A 373 9.58 -24.36 38.89
C HIS A 373 11.08 -24.03 38.99
N ARG A 374 11.92 -24.97 39.48
CA ARG A 374 13.39 -24.81 39.51
C ARG A 374 14.05 -24.90 38.14
N HIS A 375 13.37 -25.45 37.13
CA HIS A 375 13.82 -25.53 35.74
C HIS A 375 13.04 -24.57 34.83
N GLY A 376 12.52 -23.48 35.40
CA GLY A 376 11.91 -22.38 34.65
C GLY A 376 10.44 -22.56 34.28
N PHE A 377 9.77 -23.60 34.76
CA PHE A 377 8.32 -23.73 34.57
C PHE A 377 7.56 -22.57 35.23
N ARG A 378 6.63 -21.98 34.49
CA ARG A 378 5.71 -20.94 34.95
C ARG A 378 4.38 -21.09 34.21
N CYS A 379 3.28 -21.08 34.96
CA CYS A 379 1.94 -20.90 34.42
C CYS A 379 1.21 -19.93 35.37
N GLN A 380 1.02 -18.68 34.95
CA GLN A 380 0.39 -17.65 35.77
C GLN A 380 -0.32 -16.59 34.93
N PHE A 381 -1.45 -16.08 35.44
CA PHE A 381 -2.13 -14.90 34.91
C PHE A 381 -1.98 -13.75 35.92
N ALA A 382 -1.42 -12.62 35.50
CA ALA A 382 -1.23 -11.45 36.35
C ALA A 382 -1.25 -10.16 35.52
N ASN A 383 -1.92 -9.11 36.02
CA ASN A 383 -2.01 -7.80 35.38
C ASN A 383 -2.49 -7.84 33.91
N GLY A 384 -3.42 -8.74 33.57
CA GLY A 384 -3.89 -8.95 32.20
C GLY A 384 -2.93 -9.77 31.32
N ILE A 385 -1.81 -10.26 31.84
CA ILE A 385 -0.80 -11.00 31.07
C ILE A 385 -0.77 -12.47 31.50
N PHE A 386 -1.00 -13.36 30.55
CA PHE A 386 -0.88 -14.81 30.72
C PHE A 386 0.53 -15.25 30.33
N GLN A 387 1.25 -15.88 31.26
CA GLN A 387 2.63 -16.34 31.09
C GLN A 387 2.68 -17.86 31.24
N LEU A 388 2.92 -18.57 30.13
CA LEU A 388 3.16 -20.01 30.10
C LEU A 388 4.56 -20.30 29.56
N TRP A 389 5.49 -20.61 30.46
CA TRP A 389 6.88 -20.92 30.15
C TRP A 389 7.16 -22.37 30.55
N PHE A 390 7.75 -23.15 29.64
CA PHE A 390 8.12 -24.54 29.90
C PHE A 390 9.34 -24.96 29.08
N HIS A 391 10.11 -25.89 29.64
CA HIS A 391 11.16 -26.63 28.94
C HIS A 391 10.74 -28.09 28.76
N PHE A 392 11.31 -28.78 27.79
CA PHE A 392 11.08 -30.22 27.58
C PHE A 392 11.98 -31.06 28.50
N LYS A 393 11.44 -32.17 29.02
CA LYS A 393 12.19 -33.11 29.87
C LYS A 393 13.41 -33.65 29.13
N ARG A 394 14.58 -33.60 29.79
CA ARG A 394 15.84 -34.12 29.24
C ARG A 394 16.14 -35.52 29.79
N TYR A 395 15.77 -36.55 29.03
CA TYR A 395 16.02 -37.95 29.39
C TYR A 395 17.51 -38.28 29.31
N ARG A 396 18.20 -38.28 30.47
CA ARG A 396 19.57 -38.76 30.58
C ARG A 396 19.60 -40.28 30.46
N TYR A 397 19.90 -40.79 29.27
CA TYR A 397 20.12 -42.21 29.04
C TYR A 397 21.26 -42.72 29.93
N ARG A 398 20.92 -43.54 30.93
CA ARG A 398 21.88 -44.34 31.70
C ARG A 398 22.04 -45.68 31.01
N ARG A 399 23.30 -46.12 30.86
CA ARG A 399 23.64 -47.52 30.55
C ARG A 399 23.73 -48.32 31.84
#